data_AF-L7E2H0-F1
#
_entry.id   AF-L7E2H0-F1
#
_cell.length_a   1.000
_cell.length_b   1.000
_cell.length_c   1.000
_cell.angle_alpha   90.00
_cell.angle_beta   90.00
_cell.angle_gamma   90.00
#
_symmetry.space_group_name_H-M   'P 1'
#
loop_
_entity.id
_entity.type
_entity.pdbx_description
1 polymer ?
#
loop_
_entity_poly.entity_id
_entity_poly.type
_entity_poly.pdbx_seq_one_letter_code
_entity_poly.pdbx_strand_id
1 'polypeptide(L)' 'MFYNQLPEDIQQIADIAYELLKTNPNHLSLHFKKVNKYWSVRVGKAYRALGIEVKNGILWFWIGTHDEYDRLISK' A
#
# COMPACT_ATOMS: atom_id res chain seq x y z
N MET A 1 -7.83 6.76 -2.63
CA MET A 1 -9.23 6.41 -2.31
C MET A 1 -9.27 5.49 -1.09
N PHE A 2 -10.45 5.07 -0.65
CA PHE A 2 -10.58 4.06 0.41
C PHE A 2 -10.75 2.66 -0.18
N TYR A 3 -10.32 1.64 0.57
CA TYR A 3 -10.32 0.23 0.14
C TYR A 3 -11.66 -0.22 -0.45
N ASN A 4 -12.78 0.06 0.22
CA ASN A 4 -14.12 -0.34 -0.20
C ASN A 4 -14.61 0.30 -1.51
N GLN A 5 -13.89 1.31 -2.02
CA GLN A 5 -14.23 1.98 -3.29
C GLN A 5 -13.45 1.38 -4.47
N LEU A 6 -12.54 0.44 -4.22
CA LEU A 6 -11.79 -0.23 -5.26
C LEU A 6 -12.67 -1.25 -6.00
N PRO A 7 -12.41 -1.50 -7.28
CA PRO A 7 -12.93 -2.68 -7.96
C PRO A 7 -12.61 -3.96 -7.19
N GLU A 8 -13.51 -4.95 -7.25
CA GLU A 8 -13.43 -6.18 -6.44
C GLU A 8 -12.13 -6.99 -6.70
N ASP A 9 -11.67 -7.02 -7.95
CA ASP A 9 -10.39 -7.65 -8.31
C ASP A 9 -9.20 -6.99 -7.63
N ILE A 10 -9.24 -5.67 -7.45
CA ILE A 10 -8.17 -4.92 -6.78
C ILE A 10 -8.24 -5.10 -5.26
N GLN A 11 -9.45 -5.20 -4.69
CA GLN A 11 -9.64 -5.57 -3.29
C GLN A 11 -8.97 -6.91 -2.97
N GLN A 12 -9.25 -7.95 -3.78
CA GLN A 12 -8.63 -9.26 -3.62
C GLN A 12 -7.09 -9.22 -3.70
N ILE A 13 -6.53 -8.44 -4.63
CA ILE A 13 -5.06 -8.27 -4.73
C ILE A 13 -4.50 -7.55 -3.49
N ALA A 14 -5.22 -6.56 -2.96
CA ALA A 14 -4.83 -5.85 -1.74
C ALA A 14 -4.85 -6.76 -0.52
N ASP A 15 -5.84 -7.64 -0.38
CA ASP A 15 -5.90 -8.64 0.70
C ASP A 15 -4.72 -9.61 0.61
N ILE A 16 -4.42 -10.14 -0.58
CA ILE A 16 -3.26 -11.02 -0.79
C ILE A 16 -1.95 -10.29 -0.43
N ALA A 17 -1.80 -9.05 -0.88
CA ALA A 17 -0.61 -8.24 -0.56
C ALA A 17 -0.50 -7.98 0.95
N TYR A 18 -1.62 -7.78 1.64
CA TYR A 18 -1.65 -7.57 3.08
C TYR A 18 -1.26 -8.82 3.87
N GLU A 19 -1.78 -9.99 3.50
CA GLU A 19 -1.37 -11.27 4.08
C GLU A 19 0.11 -11.57 3.84
N LEU A 20 0.60 -11.32 2.63
CA LEU A 20 2.02 -11.47 2.31
C LEU A 20 2.89 -10.48 3.09
N LEU A 21 2.44 -9.24 3.28
CA LEU A 21 3.16 -8.24 4.06
C LEU A 21 3.30 -8.65 5.53
N LYS A 22 2.27 -9.24 6.14
CA LYS A 22 2.33 -9.72 7.53
C LYS A 22 3.34 -10.85 7.73
N THR A 23 3.48 -11.72 6.73
CA THR A 23 4.31 -12.94 6.82
C THR A 23 5.72 -12.75 6.29
N ASN A 24 5.88 -11.95 5.24
CA ASN A 24 7.17 -11.66 4.61
C ASN A 24 7.22 -10.21 4.07
N PRO A 25 7.49 -9.22 4.94
CA PRO A 25 7.59 -7.81 4.53
C PRO A 25 8.67 -7.54 3.48
N ASN A 26 9.71 -8.39 3.41
CA ASN A 26 10.83 -8.24 2.49
C ASN A 26 10.56 -8.87 1.12
N HIS A 27 9.36 -9.39 0.88
CA HIS A 27 9.03 -9.99 -0.41
C HIS A 27 9.10 -8.95 -1.53
N LEU A 28 9.93 -9.22 -2.55
CA LEU A 28 10.27 -8.24 -3.59
C LEU A 28 9.05 -7.69 -4.36
N SER A 29 7.98 -8.48 -4.51
CA SER A 29 6.74 -8.02 -5.17
C SER A 29 6.03 -6.89 -4.42
N LEU A 30 6.20 -6.82 -3.10
CA LEU A 30 5.58 -5.78 -2.27
C LEU A 30 6.28 -4.43 -2.41
N HIS A 31 7.56 -4.43 -2.80
CA HIS A 31 8.40 -3.21 -2.80
C HIS A 31 8.19 -2.37 -1.53
N PHE A 32 8.07 -3.04 -0.38
CA PHE A 32 7.73 -2.40 0.88
C PHE A 32 8.89 -1.52 1.34
N LYS A 33 8.64 -0.21 1.46
CA LYS A 33 9.69 0.78 1.77
C LYS A 33 9.13 2.04 2.40
N LYS A 34 10.02 2.80 3.05
CA LYS A 34 9.73 4.15 3.53
C LYS A 34 9.90 5.16 2.39
N VAL A 35 8.95 6.08 2.26
CA VAL A 35 8.93 7.17 1.27
C VAL A 35 8.51 8.44 2.00
N ASN A 36 9.44 9.39 2.14
CA ASN A 36 9.29 10.58 2.99
C ASN A 36 8.91 10.16 4.44
N LYS A 37 7.77 10.64 4.93
CA LYS A 37 7.20 10.30 6.25
C LYS A 37 6.25 9.09 6.22
N TYR A 38 6.06 8.46 5.07
CA TYR A 38 5.10 7.38 4.87
C TYR A 38 5.79 6.04 4.64
N TRP A 39 5.08 4.97 4.93
CA TRP A 39 5.37 3.62 4.44
C TRP A 39 4.56 3.37 3.17
N SER A 40 5.17 2.75 2.18
CA SER A 40 4.55 2.41 0.89
C SER A 40 4.64 0.92 0.65
N VAL A 41 3.56 0.34 0.14
CA VAL A 41 3.52 -1.05 -0.35
C VAL A 41 2.82 -1.13 -1.71
N ARG A 42 3.28 -2.06 -2.55
CA ARG A 42 2.73 -2.34 -3.86
C ARG A 42 1.56 -3.32 -3.76
N VAL A 43 0.46 -2.95 -4.40
CA VAL A 43 -0.74 -3.76 -4.59
C VAL A 43 -0.89 -4.05 -6.08
N GLY A 44 -0.44 -5.24 -6.50
CA GLY A 44 -0.39 -5.60 -7.92
C GLY A 44 0.44 -4.64 -8.77
N LYS A 45 0.14 -4.55 -10.07
CA LYS A 45 0.97 -3.72 -10.96
C LYS A 45 0.68 -2.23 -10.86
N ALA A 46 -0.58 -1.84 -10.65
CA ALA A 46 -1.05 -0.46 -10.82
C ALA A 46 -1.40 0.28 -9.52
N TYR A 47 -1.59 -0.40 -8.39
CA TYR A 47 -2.05 0.22 -7.14
C TYR A 47 -1.01 0.21 -6.03
N ARG A 48 -0.97 1.25 -5.21
CA ARG A 48 -0.07 1.43 -4.05
C ARG A 48 -0.92 1.75 -2.83
N ALA A 49 -0.45 1.34 -1.66
CA ALA A 49 -1.02 1.77 -0.39
C ALA A 49 0.02 2.54 0.43
N LEU A 50 -0.46 3.54 1.16
CA LEU A 50 0.35 4.39 2.03
C LEU A 50 -0.11 4.26 3.47
N GLY A 51 0.86 4.23 4.37
CA GLY A 51 0.64 4.14 5.80
C GLY A 51 1.59 5.03 6.60
N ILE A 52 1.25 5.25 7.86
CA ILE A 52 2.12 5.90 8.84
C ILE A 52 2.47 4.92 9.94
N GLU A 53 3.66 5.07 10.49
CA GLU A 53 4.08 4.32 11.66
C GLU A 53 3.32 4.80 12.90
N VAL A 54 2.79 3.86 13.66
CA VAL A 54 2.08 4.07 14.92
C VAL A 54 2.68 3.12 15.96
N LYS A 55 2.34 3.32 17.24
CA LYS A 55 2.95 2.59 18.38
C LYS A 55 3.02 1.06 18.18
N ASN A 56 2.04 0.46 17.51
CA ASN A 56 1.92 -0.99 17.34
C ASN A 56 1.93 -1.44 15.88
N GLY A 57 2.54 -0.69 14.96
CA GLY A 57 2.68 -1.09 13.56
C GLY A 57 2.43 0.05 12.58
N ILE A 58 1.71 -0.24 11.50
CA ILE A 58 1.44 0.73 10.43
C ILE A 58 -0.06 0.91 10.29
N LEU A 59 -0.50 2.17 10.35
CA LEU A 59 -1.86 2.55 10.01
C LEU A 59 -1.92 2.89 8.52
N TRP A 60 -2.55 2.03 7.73
CA TRP A 60 -2.81 2.26 6.30
C TRP A 60 -3.99 3.22 6.15
N PHE A 61 -3.74 4.39 5.56
CA PHE A 61 -4.74 5.46 5.45
C PHE A 61 -5.18 5.71 4.00
N TRP A 62 -4.46 5.15 3.02
CA TRP A 62 -4.74 5.40 1.61
C TRP A 62 -4.34 4.20 0.75
N ILE A 63 -5.13 3.95 -0.28
CA ILE A 63 -4.82 3.05 -1.40
C ILE A 63 -5.32 3.69 -2.69
N GLY A 64 -4.59 3.52 -3.79
CA GLY A 64 -4.97 4.10 -5.08
C GLY A 64 -3.97 3.81 -6.17
N THR A 65 -4.18 4.43 -7.33
CA THR A 65 -3.37 4.22 -8.53
C THR A 65 -1.96 4.78 -8.40
N HIS A 66 -1.06 4.33 -9.28
CA HIS A 66 0.31 4.85 -9.34
C HIS A 66 0.37 6.37 -9.55
N ASP A 67 -0.48 6.90 -10.42
CA ASP A 67 -0.51 8.34 -10.73
C ASP A 67 -0.95 9.17 -9.52
N GLU A 68 -1.96 8.70 -8.77
CA GLU A 68 -2.38 9.34 -7.53
C GLU A 68 -1.31 9.24 -6.44
N TYR A 69 -0.64 8.08 -6.35
CA TYR A 69 0.49 7.87 -5.45
C TYR A 69 1.61 8.89 -5.73
N ASP A 70 2.01 9.07 -6.99
CA ASP A 70 3.09 10.00 -7.37
C ASP A 70 2.75 11.44 -6.99
N ARG A 71 1.47 11.85 -7.14
CA ARG A 71 1.00 13.18 -6.69
C ARG A 71 1.04 13.34 -5.17
N LEU A 72 0.87 12.27 -4.40
CA LEU A 72 0.90 12.31 -2.93
C LEU A 72 2.33 12.35 -2.38
N ILE A 73 3.26 11.64 -3.01
CA ILE A 73 4.65 11.54 -2.54
C ILE A 73 5.59 12.62 -3.12
N SER A 74 5.17 13.33 -4.18
CA SER A 74 5.92 14.44 -4.78
C SER A 74 5.78 15.76 -4.01
N LYS A 75 4.95 15.79 -2.97
CA LYS A 75 4.83 16.91 -2.02
C LYS A 75 5.64 16.64 -0.75
#